data_AF-A0AA37N914-F1
#
_entry.id   AF-A0AA37N914-F1
#
_cell.length_a   1.000
_cell.length_b   1.000
_cell.length_c   1.000
_cell.angle_alpha   90.00
_cell.angle_beta   90.00
_cell.angle_gamma   90.00
#
_symmetry.space_group_name_H-M   'P 1'
#
loop_
_entity.id
_entity.type
_entity.pdbx_description
1 polymer ?
#
loop_
_entity_poly.entity_id
_entity_poly.type
_entity_poly.pdbx_seq_one_letter_code
_entity_poly.pdbx_strand_id
1 'polypeptide(L)'
;MADDIKENAMSGGTPTRLRGLAANGNSISPTLEEVMNAIGIYTYGFVLNEGEEKDLGRMGNGIYAVMTTTRGNAAIYICGSSSQCFVSDGESNIFCDYTDGTKSIVFGRKETNGNFFIKNNLSYGHNMVIKRIVI
;
A
#
# COMPACT_ATOMS: atom_id res chain seq x y z
N MET A 1 -20.16 44.17 11.52
CA MET A 1 -19.72 42.93 12.20
C MET A 1 -19.30 41.98 11.11
N ALA A 2 -18.06 41.49 11.13
CA ALA A 2 -17.68 40.41 10.23
C ALA A 2 -18.34 39.14 10.75
N ASP A 3 -19.02 38.39 9.88
CA ASP A 3 -19.62 37.11 10.25
C ASP A 3 -18.51 36.11 10.61
N ASP A 4 -18.68 35.38 11.71
CA ASP A 4 -17.77 34.31 12.12
C ASP A 4 -17.74 33.22 11.05
N ILE A 5 -16.62 33.12 10.33
CA ILE A 5 -16.38 32.03 9.39
C ILE A 5 -16.04 30.78 10.20
N LYS A 6 -16.91 29.77 10.18
CA LYS A 6 -16.63 28.48 10.80
C LYS A 6 -15.36 27.87 10.20
N GLU A 7 -14.37 27.68 11.06
CA GLU A 7 -13.16 26.93 10.80
C GLU A 7 -13.49 25.57 10.16
N ASN A 8 -12.95 25.31 8.97
CA ASN A 8 -13.10 24.04 8.24
C ASN A 8 -14.52 23.65 7.81
N ALA A 9 -15.43 24.59 7.54
CA ALA A 9 -16.72 24.27 6.91
C ALA A 9 -16.51 23.63 5.53
N MET A 10 -16.47 22.29 5.47
CA MET A 10 -16.56 21.55 4.22
C MET A 10 -18.00 21.64 3.74
N SER A 11 -18.21 22.13 2.53
CA SER A 11 -19.51 22.20 1.86
C SER A 11 -20.06 20.81 1.46
N GLY A 12 -19.62 19.73 2.14
CA GLY A 12 -19.83 18.33 1.76
C GLY A 12 -18.73 17.77 0.85
N GLY A 13 -18.51 16.44 0.91
CA GLY A 13 -17.55 15.69 0.09
C GLY A 13 -16.30 15.19 0.85
N THR A 14 -15.60 14.20 0.28
CA THR A 14 -14.30 13.73 0.77
C THR A 14 -13.22 14.75 0.36
N PRO A 15 -12.47 15.33 1.31
CA PRO A 15 -11.46 16.32 0.97
C PRO A 15 -10.31 15.69 0.18
N THR A 16 -9.92 16.36 -0.92
CA THR A 16 -8.79 15.93 -1.77
C THR A 16 -7.43 16.04 -1.05
N ARG A 17 -7.37 16.78 0.06
CA ARG A 17 -6.16 17.06 0.85
C ARG A 17 -6.50 17.03 2.34
N LEU A 18 -5.59 16.55 3.18
CA LEU A 18 -5.70 16.72 4.63
C LEU A 18 -5.56 18.20 4.96
N ARG A 19 -6.34 18.68 5.93
CA ARG A 19 -6.28 20.08 6.40
C ARG A 19 -5.63 20.09 7.78
N GLY A 20 -4.49 20.76 7.90
CA GLY A 20 -3.89 21.16 9.17
C GLY A 20 -3.90 22.68 9.32
N LEU A 21 -3.71 23.17 10.54
CA LEU A 21 -3.47 24.58 10.83
C LEU A 21 -2.03 24.77 11.30
N ALA A 22 -1.37 25.79 10.76
CA ALA A 22 -0.12 26.28 11.32
C ALA A 22 -0.41 27.03 12.63
N ALA A 23 0.62 27.20 13.48
CA ALA A 23 0.50 27.94 14.75
C ALA A 23 0.01 29.40 14.59
N ASN A 24 0.09 29.96 13.38
CA ASN A 24 -0.41 31.28 13.03
C ASN A 24 -1.81 31.28 12.39
N GLY A 25 -2.53 30.16 12.42
CA GLY A 25 -3.89 30.04 11.88
C GLY A 25 -3.98 29.87 10.36
N ASN A 26 -2.85 29.79 9.64
CA ASN A 26 -2.86 29.52 8.21
C ASN A 26 -3.15 28.05 7.90
N SER A 27 -3.91 27.78 6.84
CA SER A 27 -4.13 26.42 6.36
C SER A 27 -2.82 25.81 5.85
N ILE A 28 -2.40 24.71 6.47
CA ILE A 28 -1.42 23.80 5.91
C ILE A 28 -2.26 22.75 5.19
N SER A 29 -2.29 22.81 3.86
CA SER A 29 -2.96 21.79 3.06
C SER A 29 -1.90 20.85 2.49
N PRO A 30 -1.37 19.85 3.22
CA PRO A 30 -0.45 18.91 2.61
C PRO A 30 -1.15 18.10 1.50
N THR A 31 -0.39 17.65 0.52
CA THR A 31 -0.85 16.64 -0.45
C THR A 31 -0.99 15.28 0.24
N LEU A 32 -1.76 14.37 -0.35
CA LEU A 32 -1.86 13.01 0.17
C LEU A 32 -0.49 12.30 0.19
N GLU A 33 0.35 12.59 -0.79
CA GLU A 33 1.72 12.07 -0.86
C GLU A 33 2.60 12.57 0.29
N GLU A 34 2.55 13.87 0.60
CA GLU A 34 3.29 14.46 1.72
C GLU A 34 2.87 13.83 3.05
N VAL A 35 1.57 13.57 3.23
CA VAL A 35 1.06 12.90 4.43
C VAL A 35 1.52 11.44 4.48
N MET A 36 1.37 10.68 3.40
CA MET A 36 1.81 9.28 3.36
C MET A 36 3.30 9.16 3.68
N ASN A 37 4.10 10.10 3.17
CA ASN A 37 5.52 10.17 3.47
C ASN A 37 5.80 10.48 4.94
N ALA A 38 5.10 11.48 5.52
CA ALA A 38 5.27 11.86 6.91
C ALA A 38 4.82 10.77 7.91
N ILE A 39 3.73 10.08 7.61
CA ILE A 39 3.19 9.00 8.46
C ILE A 39 3.96 7.68 8.24
N GLY A 40 4.62 7.52 7.09
CA GLY A 40 5.28 6.27 6.71
C GLY A 40 4.30 5.15 6.35
N ILE A 41 3.04 5.49 6.01
CA ILE A 41 2.02 4.53 5.57
C ILE A 41 1.63 4.84 4.13
N TYR A 42 1.92 3.91 3.23
CA TYR A 42 1.69 4.07 1.80
C TYR A 42 0.64 3.07 1.34
N THR A 43 -0.33 3.52 0.53
CA THR A 43 -1.36 2.64 -0.03
C THR A 43 -1.27 2.61 -1.55
N TYR A 44 -1.19 1.41 -2.10
CA TYR A 44 -1.17 1.15 -3.54
C TYR A 44 -2.40 0.31 -3.89
N GLY A 45 -3.15 0.74 -4.91
CA GLY A 45 -4.32 0.02 -5.40
C GLY A 45 -4.24 -0.13 -6.92
N PHE A 46 -4.44 -1.34 -7.43
CA PHE A 46 -4.42 -1.61 -8.86
C PHE A 46 -5.10 -2.94 -9.20
N VAL A 47 -5.47 -3.11 -10.46
CA VAL A 47 -5.83 -4.42 -11.02
C VAL A 47 -4.54 -5.17 -11.35
N LEU A 48 -4.45 -6.43 -10.93
CA LEU A 48 -3.41 -7.37 -11.32
C LEU A 48 -4.06 -8.45 -12.16
N ASN A 49 -3.78 -8.47 -13.46
CA ASN A 49 -4.43 -9.33 -14.44
C ASN A 49 -3.97 -10.79 -14.31
N GLU A 50 -4.64 -11.68 -15.04
CA GLU A 50 -4.24 -13.08 -15.19
C GLU A 50 -2.78 -13.20 -15.62
N GLY A 51 -1.99 -14.02 -14.92
CA GLY A 51 -0.59 -14.27 -15.25
C GLY A 51 0.35 -13.07 -15.12
N GLU A 52 -0.17 -11.88 -14.73
CA GLU A 52 0.60 -10.65 -14.73
C GLU A 52 1.65 -10.66 -13.62
N GLU A 53 2.87 -10.27 -13.97
CA GLU A 53 3.90 -9.84 -13.03
C GLU A 53 4.09 -8.33 -13.18
N LYS A 54 3.91 -7.60 -12.08
CA LYS A 54 3.99 -6.15 -12.06
C LYS A 54 5.19 -5.69 -11.24
N ASP A 55 6.01 -4.84 -11.85
CA ASP A 55 7.08 -4.12 -11.15
C ASP A 55 6.45 -2.97 -10.33
N LEU A 56 6.71 -2.99 -9.03
CA LEU A 56 6.25 -1.98 -8.07
C LEU A 56 7.37 -1.00 -7.69
N GLY A 57 8.54 -1.14 -8.30
CA GLY A 57 9.71 -0.30 -8.07
C GLY A 57 10.32 -0.51 -6.68
N ARG A 58 11.09 0.49 -6.25
CA ARG A 58 11.79 0.46 -4.96
C ARG A 58 10.83 0.82 -3.83
N MET A 59 10.06 -0.17 -3.36
CA MET A 59 9.16 0.00 -2.22
C MET A 59 9.85 -0.03 -0.85
N GLY A 60 11.18 -0.13 -0.74
CA GLY A 60 11.94 -0.04 0.52
C GLY A 60 11.85 -1.26 1.46
N ASN A 61 12.21 -1.08 2.73
CA ASN A 61 12.00 -2.09 3.77
C ASN A 61 10.73 -1.75 4.55
N GLY A 62 10.09 -2.75 5.18
CA GLY A 62 8.89 -2.50 5.98
C GLY A 62 8.00 -3.70 6.21
N ILE A 63 6.84 -3.41 6.79
CA ILE A 63 5.70 -4.32 6.92
C ILE A 63 4.74 -4.02 5.76
N TYR A 64 4.27 -5.05 5.08
CA TYR A 64 3.34 -4.93 3.97
C TYR A 64 2.09 -5.76 4.24
N ALA A 65 0.92 -5.13 4.26
CA ALA A 65 -0.35 -5.83 4.21
C ALA A 65 -0.81 -5.88 2.75
N VAL A 66 -0.91 -7.08 2.19
CA VAL A 66 -1.30 -7.33 0.79
C VAL A 66 -2.65 -8.03 0.81
N MET A 67 -3.62 -7.49 0.08
CA MET A 67 -4.99 -8.01 0.06
C MET A 67 -5.52 -8.10 -1.36
N THR A 68 -6.23 -9.19 -1.64
CA THR A 68 -7.13 -9.30 -2.79
C THR A 68 -8.52 -8.82 -2.35
N THR A 69 -9.04 -7.72 -2.90
CA THR A 69 -10.38 -7.26 -2.54
C THR A 69 -11.48 -8.02 -3.29
N THR A 70 -11.12 -8.74 -4.35
CA THR A 70 -12.04 -9.63 -5.10
C THR A 70 -12.46 -10.86 -4.29
N ARG A 71 -11.54 -11.47 -3.52
CA ARG A 71 -11.79 -12.70 -2.74
C ARG A 71 -11.72 -12.51 -1.23
N GLY A 72 -11.22 -11.36 -0.76
CA GLY A 72 -11.09 -11.06 0.66
C GLY A 72 -9.90 -11.73 1.35
N ASN A 73 -9.02 -12.42 0.61
CA ASN A 73 -7.81 -13.02 1.17
C ASN A 73 -6.73 -11.94 1.37
N ALA A 74 -5.99 -12.02 2.48
CA ALA A 74 -4.92 -11.10 2.81
C ALA A 74 -3.72 -11.83 3.43
N ALA A 75 -2.56 -11.19 3.33
CA ALA A 75 -1.33 -11.63 3.96
C ALA A 75 -0.54 -10.44 4.49
N ILE A 76 0.23 -10.68 5.55
CA ILE A 76 1.21 -9.75 6.09
C ILE A 76 2.60 -10.25 5.71
N TYR A 77 3.42 -9.34 5.20
CA TYR A 77 4.81 -9.56 4.88
C TYR A 77 5.70 -8.65 5.72
N ILE A 78 6.84 -9.15 6.16
CA ILE A 78 7.92 -8.33 6.73
C ILE A 78 9.14 -8.54 5.83
N CYS A 79 9.51 -7.48 5.10
CA CYS A 79 10.56 -7.54 4.09
C CYS A 79 11.70 -6.57 4.45
N GLY A 80 12.90 -7.14 4.59
CA GLY A 80 14.16 -6.41 4.76
C GLY A 80 14.89 -6.20 3.44
N SER A 81 16.23 -6.23 3.48
CA SER A 81 17.06 -6.09 2.28
C SER A 81 17.11 -7.34 1.39
N SER A 82 16.86 -8.52 1.97
CA SER A 82 16.88 -9.83 1.31
C SER A 82 15.69 -10.07 0.36
N SER A 83 15.83 -11.03 -0.54
CA SER A 83 14.72 -11.56 -1.34
C SER A 83 13.69 -12.31 -0.50
N GLN A 84 14.15 -12.98 0.57
CA GLN A 84 13.28 -13.65 1.52
C GLN A 84 12.54 -12.63 2.39
N CYS A 85 11.23 -12.82 2.52
CA CYS A 85 10.37 -12.11 3.47
C CYS A 85 9.74 -13.10 4.44
N PHE A 86 9.45 -12.64 5.66
CA PHE A 86 8.45 -13.34 6.48
C PHE A 86 7.08 -13.15 5.81
N VAL A 87 6.29 -14.21 5.70
CA VAL A 87 4.93 -14.18 5.14
C VAL A 87 3.98 -14.93 6.05
N SER A 88 2.86 -14.32 6.40
CA SER A 88 1.74 -14.99 7.05
C SER A 88 0.44 -14.63 6.35
N ASP A 89 -0.30 -15.63 5.90
CA ASP A 89 -1.55 -15.48 5.15
C ASP A 89 -2.74 -16.13 5.83
N GLY A 90 -2.65 -16.32 7.15
CA GLY A 90 -3.69 -16.92 7.97
C GLY A 90 -4.06 -18.34 7.52
N GLU A 91 -3.09 -19.11 7.02
CA GLU A 91 -3.25 -20.48 6.51
C GLU A 91 -4.09 -20.59 5.23
N SER A 92 -4.39 -19.46 4.58
CA SER A 92 -5.10 -19.48 3.29
C SER A 92 -4.31 -20.17 2.18
N ASN A 93 -2.98 -20.27 2.33
CA ASN A 93 -2.07 -20.95 1.41
C ASN A 93 -2.12 -20.36 -0.01
N ILE A 94 -2.37 -19.06 -0.11
CA ILE A 94 -2.55 -18.32 -1.37
C ILE A 94 -1.36 -17.41 -1.64
N PHE A 95 -0.69 -16.94 -0.58
CA PHE A 95 0.33 -15.90 -0.65
C PHE A 95 1.72 -16.47 -0.34
N CYS A 96 2.72 -16.01 -1.06
CA CYS A 96 4.12 -16.35 -0.79
C CYS A 96 5.07 -15.24 -1.24
N ASP A 97 6.32 -15.31 -0.80
CA ASP A 97 7.37 -14.45 -1.32
C ASP A 97 7.98 -15.02 -2.61
N TYR A 98 8.89 -14.27 -3.23
CA TYR A 98 9.57 -14.70 -4.45
C TYR A 98 10.54 -15.86 -4.28
N THR A 99 10.92 -16.19 -3.05
CA THR A 99 11.81 -17.33 -2.79
C THR A 99 11.05 -18.64 -2.90
N ASP A 100 9.79 -18.66 -2.47
CA ASP A 100 8.85 -19.75 -2.75
C ASP A 100 8.32 -19.63 -4.20
N GLY A 101 7.62 -18.53 -4.52
CA GLY A 101 7.13 -18.23 -5.86
C GLY A 101 6.06 -19.17 -6.42
N THR A 102 5.66 -20.22 -5.68
CA THR A 102 4.77 -21.27 -6.20
C THR A 102 3.27 -21.00 -5.99
N LYS A 103 2.90 -20.06 -5.11
CA LYS A 103 1.50 -19.85 -4.73
C LYS A 103 0.78 -18.88 -5.66
N SER A 104 -0.54 -18.79 -5.48
CA SER A 104 -1.45 -18.00 -6.32
C SER A 104 -1.00 -16.55 -6.48
N ILE A 105 -0.60 -15.90 -5.38
CA ILE A 105 -0.10 -14.53 -5.36
C ILE A 105 1.31 -14.54 -4.79
N VAL A 106 2.25 -14.01 -5.57
CA VAL A 106 3.66 -13.86 -5.15
C VAL A 106 3.93 -12.38 -4.93
N PHE A 107 4.42 -12.00 -3.75
CA PHE A 107 4.78 -10.62 -3.46
C PHE A 107 6.11 -10.53 -2.70
N GLY A 108 6.95 -9.57 -3.07
CA GLY A 108 8.23 -9.33 -2.40
C GLY A 108 9.30 -8.90 -3.38
N ARG A 109 10.56 -9.07 -2.98
CA ARG A 109 11.72 -8.76 -3.83
C ARG A 109 12.10 -9.98 -4.64
N LYS A 110 12.25 -9.80 -5.95
CA LYS A 110 12.76 -10.83 -6.85
C LYS A 110 14.27 -11.05 -6.70
N GLU A 111 15.00 -9.98 -6.36
CA GLU A 111 16.46 -9.98 -6.19
C GLU A 111 16.90 -9.04 -5.06
N THR A 112 18.11 -9.25 -4.53
CA THR A 112 18.63 -8.49 -3.38
C THR A 112 18.83 -7.01 -3.75
N ASN A 113 18.39 -6.08 -2.89
CA ASN A 113 18.47 -4.63 -3.10
C ASN A 113 17.76 -4.08 -4.37
N GLY A 114 16.92 -4.91 -5.01
CA GLY A 114 16.19 -4.59 -6.23
C GLY A 114 14.77 -4.04 -5.99
N ASN A 115 13.94 -4.16 -7.02
CA ASN A 115 12.55 -3.75 -6.99
C ASN A 115 11.66 -4.80 -6.29
N PHE A 116 10.53 -4.34 -5.79
CA PHE A 116 9.42 -5.20 -5.40
C PHE A 116 8.60 -5.52 -6.62
N PHE A 117 8.09 -6.75 -6.63
CA PHE A 117 7.18 -7.21 -7.64
C PHE A 117 5.94 -7.81 -6.97
N ILE A 118 4.86 -7.90 -7.73
CA ILE A 118 3.74 -8.75 -7.40
C ILE A 118 3.36 -9.55 -8.63
N LYS A 119 3.10 -10.83 -8.46
CA LYS A 119 2.69 -11.73 -9.53
C LYS A 119 1.40 -12.43 -9.20
N ASN A 120 0.54 -12.55 -10.20
CA ASN A 120 -0.64 -13.38 -10.15
C ASN A 120 -0.41 -14.65 -10.98
N ASN A 121 -0.35 -15.80 -10.32
CA ASN A 121 -0.22 -17.11 -10.96
C ASN A 121 -1.58 -17.74 -11.31
N LEU A 122 -2.70 -17.05 -11.05
CA LEU A 122 -4.04 -17.54 -11.36
C LEU A 122 -4.47 -17.17 -12.78
N SER A 123 -5.45 -17.92 -13.30
CA SER A 123 -6.05 -17.76 -14.63
C SER A 123 -7.16 -16.69 -14.69
N TYR A 124 -7.10 -15.68 -13.82
CA TYR A 124 -8.07 -14.58 -13.75
C TYR A 124 -7.49 -13.42 -12.95
N GLY A 125 -7.98 -12.20 -13.18
CA GLY A 125 -7.49 -10.98 -12.55
C GLY A 125 -8.09 -10.67 -11.17
N HIS A 126 -7.37 -9.86 -10.39
CA HIS A 126 -7.77 -9.44 -9.05
C HIS A 126 -7.57 -7.94 -8.83
N ASN A 127 -8.44 -7.36 -8.01
CA ASN A 127 -8.19 -6.05 -7.42
C ASN A 127 -7.24 -6.24 -6.21
N MET A 128 -6.09 -5.58 -6.27
CA MET A 128 -5.05 -5.64 -5.26
C MET A 128 -4.99 -4.34 -4.48
N VAL A 129 -4.81 -4.48 -3.16
CA VAL A 129 -4.44 -3.37 -2.27
C VAL A 129 -3.21 -3.77 -1.49
N ILE A 130 -2.20 -2.91 -1.51
CA ILE A 130 -0.97 -3.06 -0.72
C ILE A 130 -0.87 -1.85 0.19
N LYS A 131 -0.73 -2.10 1.49
CA LYS A 131 -0.35 -1.08 2.47
C LYS A 131 1.05 -1.38 2.96
N ARG A 132 1.96 -0.43 2.81
CA ARG A 132 3.30 -0.48 3.40
C ARG A 132 3.33 0.39 4.64
N ILE A 133 3.93 -0.12 5.71
CA ILE A 133 4.32 0.62 6.90
C ILE A 133 5.85 0.59 6.96
N VAL A 134 6.47 1.77 6.98
CA VAL A 134 7.92 1.91 7.15
C VAL A 134 8.30 1.61 8.60
N ILE A 135 9.35 0.83 8.79
CA ILE A 135 9.95 0.51 10.10
C ILE A 135 11.42 0.93 10.12
#